data_AF-A0AA95K553-F1
#
_entry.id   AF-A0AA95K553-F1
#
_cell.length_a   1.000
_cell.length_b   1.000
_cell.length_c   1.000
_cell.angle_alpha   90.00
_cell.angle_beta   90.00
_cell.angle_gamma   90.00
#
_symmetry.space_group_name_H-M   'P 1'
#
loop_
_entity.id
_entity.type
_entity.pdbx_description
1 polymer ?
#
loop_
_entity_poly.entity_id
_entity_poly.type
_entity_poly.pdbx_seq_one_letter_code
_entity_poly.pdbx_strand_id
1 'polypeptide(L)'
;MYMLDTNIVSHLFRKNQLVIKKLNNIPPSKVCISSITQAELLYGVAKRNNKALKKLVNIFLNSIEIIDWNEKDARVYGELRAKMESKGHVMGSLDMLIAAHALSRKKTIVTNDNAFSMATGLLVEDWTKE
;
A
#
# COMPACT_ATOMS: atom_id res chain seq x y z
N MET A 1 -10.14 -3.23 -7.98
CA MET A 1 -9.02 -2.29 -8.17
C MET A 1 -8.11 -2.43 -6.97
N TYR A 2 -6.81 -2.51 -7.20
CA TYR A 2 -5.80 -2.91 -6.24
C TYR A 2 -5.03 -1.69 -5.74
N MET A 3 -4.83 -1.59 -4.43
CA MET A 3 -3.96 -0.61 -3.81
C MET A 3 -2.72 -1.33 -3.30
N LEU A 4 -1.54 -0.97 -3.79
CA LEU A 4 -0.29 -1.58 -3.33
C LEU A 4 0.19 -0.86 -2.07
N ASP A 5 0.61 -1.63 -1.06
CA ASP A 5 1.34 -1.08 0.08
C ASP A 5 2.82 -0.85 -0.23
N THR A 6 3.55 -0.27 0.73
CA THR A 6 4.97 0.04 0.59
C THR A 6 5.85 -1.20 0.47
N ASN A 7 5.46 -2.31 1.10
CA ASN A 7 6.20 -3.56 1.05
C ASN A 7 6.13 -4.22 -0.34
N ILE A 8 4.96 -4.24 -0.97
CA ILE A 8 4.77 -4.80 -2.31
C ILE A 8 5.47 -3.95 -3.36
N VAL A 9 5.44 -2.61 -3.24
CA VAL A 9 6.26 -1.74 -4.11
C VAL A 9 7.76 -2.04 -3.94
N SER A 10 8.21 -2.30 -2.70
CA SER A 10 9.59 -2.70 -2.44
C SER A 10 9.96 -4.04 -3.08
N HIS A 11 9.03 -5.02 -3.09
CA HIS A 11 9.22 -6.29 -3.80
C HIS A 11 9.29 -6.11 -5.31
N LEU A 12 8.45 -5.24 -5.88
CA LEU A 12 8.50 -4.88 -7.30
C LEU A 12 9.87 -4.30 -7.67
N PHE A 13 10.41 -3.39 -6.86
CA PHE A 13 11.74 -2.79 -7.08
C PHE A 13 12.89 -3.79 -6.96
N ARG A 14 12.71 -4.84 -6.14
CA ARG A 14 13.63 -5.98 -6.04
C ARG A 14 13.44 -7.02 -7.14
N LYS A 15 12.56 -6.76 -8.12
CA LYS A 15 12.23 -7.64 -9.23
C LYS A 15 11.69 -9.02 -8.79
N ASN A 16 10.86 -9.03 -7.76
CA ASN A 16 10.16 -10.25 -7.35
C ASN A 16 9.29 -10.77 -8.51
N GLN A 17 9.58 -11.98 -8.99
CA GLN A 17 8.95 -12.56 -10.18
C GLN A 17 7.45 -12.82 -10.01
N LEU A 18 7.00 -13.20 -8.81
CA LEU A 18 5.59 -13.44 -8.53
C LEU A 18 4.79 -12.15 -8.59
N VAL A 19 5.31 -11.09 -7.95
CA VAL A 19 4.70 -9.75 -7.97
C VAL A 19 4.66 -9.20 -9.40
N ILE A 20 5.75 -9.31 -10.16
CA ILE A 20 5.79 -8.89 -11.57
C ILE A 20 4.77 -9.67 -12.40
N LYS A 21 4.69 -11.00 -12.23
CA LYS A 21 3.75 -11.85 -12.97
C LYS A 21 2.29 -11.46 -12.67
N LYS A 22 1.94 -11.21 -11.40
CA LYS A 22 0.59 -10.73 -11.03
C LYS A 22 0.31 -9.36 -11.66
N LEU A 23 1.25 -8.43 -11.53
CA LEU A 23 1.11 -7.07 -12.08
C LEU A 23 0.92 -7.07 -13.61
N ASN A 24 1.68 -7.89 -14.34
CA ASN A 24 1.58 -8.01 -15.80
C ASN A 24 0.23 -8.56 -16.28
N ASN A 25 -0.49 -9.30 -15.44
CA ASN A 25 -1.82 -9.82 -15.76
C ASN A 25 -2.96 -8.85 -15.41
N ILE A 26 -2.64 -7.68 -14.83
CA ILE A 26 -3.61 -6.69 -14.39
C ILE A 26 -3.42 -5.42 -15.23
N PRO A 27 -4.50 -4.84 -15.81
CA PRO A 27 -4.39 -3.56 -16.49
C PRO A 27 -3.82 -2.47 -15.55
N PRO A 28 -2.87 -1.63 -16.00
CA PRO A 28 -2.30 -0.57 -15.16
C PRO A 28 -3.35 0.34 -14.50
N SER A 29 -4.47 0.60 -15.20
CA SER A 29 -5.60 1.40 -14.67
C SER A 29 -6.35 0.75 -13.50
N LYS A 30 -6.06 -0.51 -13.17
CA LYS A 30 -6.63 -1.22 -12.01
C LYS A 30 -5.68 -1.25 -10.82
N VAL A 31 -4.54 -0.57 -10.88
CA VAL A 31 -3.52 -0.56 -9.82
C VAL A 31 -3.21 0.88 -9.41
N CYS A 32 -3.19 1.11 -8.10
CA CYS A 32 -2.90 2.42 -7.51
C CYS A 32 -2.06 2.26 -6.23
N ILE A 33 -1.60 3.39 -5.69
CA ILE A 33 -1.04 3.49 -4.34
C ILE A 33 -1.76 4.58 -3.54
N SER A 34 -1.67 4.49 -2.22
CA SER A 34 -2.04 5.57 -1.32
C SER A 34 -0.99 6.70 -1.39
N SER A 35 -1.41 7.97 -1.24
CA SER A 35 -0.47 9.08 -1.01
C SER A 35 0.41 8.88 0.22
N ILE A 36 -0.01 8.05 1.19
CA ILE A 36 0.80 7.63 2.34
C ILE A 36 1.97 6.76 1.89
N THR A 37 1.73 5.78 1.01
CA THR A 37 2.77 4.95 0.40
C THR A 37 3.72 5.80 -0.45
N GLN A 38 3.20 6.77 -1.20
CA GLN A 38 4.05 7.75 -1.90
C GLN A 38 5.00 8.47 -0.93
N ALA A 39 4.49 8.94 0.21
CA ALA A 39 5.31 9.61 1.23
C ALA A 39 6.43 8.70 1.77
N GLU A 40 6.14 7.43 2.04
CA GLU A 40 7.15 6.45 2.48
C GLU A 40 8.24 6.21 1.44
N LEU A 41 7.87 6.12 0.16
CA LEU A 41 8.83 5.96 -0.94
C LEU A 41 9.74 7.19 -1.06
N LEU A 42 9.18 8.39 -0.98
CA LEU A 42 9.93 9.65 -1.03
C LEU A 42 10.86 9.80 0.17
N TYR A 43 10.40 9.42 1.37
CA TYR A 43 11.25 9.34 2.56
C TYR A 43 12.42 8.37 2.37
N GLY A 44 12.16 7.19 1.80
CA GLY A 44 13.19 6.20 1.48
C GLY A 44 14.27 6.75 0.53
N VAL A 45 13.87 7.53 -0.48
CA VAL A 45 14.78 8.23 -1.40
C VAL A 45 15.62 9.26 -0.65
N ALA A 46 14.98 10.12 0.17
CA ALA A 46 15.66 11.17 0.93
C ALA A 46 16.69 10.59 1.91
N LYS A 47 16.36 9.49 2.59
CA LYS A 47 17.22 8.85 3.60
C LYS A 47 18.46 8.18 3.00
N ARG A 48 18.35 7.56 1.82
CA ARG A 48 19.41 6.68 1.27
C ARG A 48 20.40 7.37 0.33
N ASN A 49 20.16 8.63 -0.05
CA ASN A 49 20.97 9.41 -1.01
C ASN A 49 21.46 8.60 -2.23
N ASN A 50 20.59 7.75 -2.80
CA ASN A 50 20.93 6.82 -3.88
C ASN A 50 20.28 7.27 -5.19
N LYS A 51 21.10 7.63 -6.19
CA LYS A 51 20.63 8.12 -7.51
C LYS A 51 19.80 7.10 -8.27
N ALA A 52 20.16 5.81 -8.21
CA ALA A 52 19.44 4.74 -8.89
C ALA A 52 18.05 4.54 -8.27
N LEU A 53 17.97 4.52 -6.94
CA LEU A 53 16.69 4.44 -6.22
C LEU A 53 15.80 5.64 -6.52
N LYS A 54 16.36 6.86 -6.51
CA LYS A 54 15.62 8.08 -6.86
C LYS A 54 15.01 7.99 -8.26
N LYS A 55 15.81 7.56 -9.25
CA LYS A 55 15.34 7.38 -10.62
C LYS A 55 14.21 6.35 -10.71
N LEU A 56 14.38 5.21 -10.05
CA LEU A 56 13.40 4.12 -10.02
C LEU A 56 12.06 4.58 -9.42
N VAL A 57 12.11 5.23 -8.25
CA VAL A 57 10.91 5.76 -7.56
C VAL A 57 10.21 6.81 -8.42
N ASN A 58 10.93 7.74 -9.03
CA ASN A 58 10.32 8.75 -9.89
C ASN A 58 9.63 8.15 -11.11
N ILE A 59 10.25 7.15 -11.76
CA ILE A 59 9.61 6.44 -12.88
C ILE A 59 8.33 5.75 -12.41
N PHE A 60 8.39 5.05 -11.27
CA PHE A 60 7.24 4.35 -10.72
C PHE A 60 6.09 5.31 -10.38
N LEU A 61 6.37 6.38 -9.64
CA LEU A 61 5.35 7.37 -9.25
C LEU A 61 4.72 8.09 -10.45
N ASN A 62 5.45 8.25 -11.56
CA ASN A 62 4.92 8.81 -12.79
C ASN A 62 4.05 7.82 -13.59
N SER A 63 4.16 6.52 -13.29
CA SER A 63 3.48 5.43 -14.02
C SER A 63 2.25 4.86 -13.32
N ILE A 64 2.01 5.24 -12.06
CA ILE A 64 0.96 4.66 -11.22
C ILE A 64 -0.03 5.72 -10.76
N GLU A 65 -1.29 5.33 -10.62
CA GLU A 65 -2.31 6.18 -10.01
C GLU A 65 -2.03 6.35 -8.51
N ILE A 66 -2.02 7.59 -8.05
CA ILE A 66 -1.87 7.95 -6.64
C ILE A 66 -3.21 8.49 -6.17
N ILE A 67 -3.79 7.85 -5.15
CA ILE A 67 -5.04 8.30 -4.55
C ILE A 67 -4.73 9.18 -3.35
N ASP A 68 -5.28 10.40 -3.36
CA ASP A 68 -5.12 11.35 -2.26
C ASP A 68 -5.99 10.99 -1.06
N TRP A 69 -5.34 11.03 0.10
CA TRP A 69 -5.99 10.94 1.42
C TRP A 69 -6.87 12.16 1.69
N ASN A 70 -8.11 11.93 2.14
CA ASN A 70 -9.04 13.00 2.48
C ASN A 70 -9.83 12.74 3.77
N GLU A 71 -10.80 13.61 4.05
CA GLU A 71 -11.64 13.55 5.25
C GLU A 71 -12.42 12.22 5.38
N LYS A 72 -12.89 11.63 4.28
CA LYS A 72 -13.62 10.35 4.32
C LYS A 72 -12.71 9.22 4.81
N ASP A 73 -11.46 9.23 4.35
CA ASP A 73 -10.45 8.25 4.78
C ASP A 73 -10.11 8.44 6.26
N ALA A 74 -10.04 9.68 6.74
CA ALA A 74 -9.81 10.00 8.14
C ALA A 74 -10.93 9.50 9.08
N ARG A 75 -12.19 9.58 8.64
CA ARG A 75 -13.33 9.04 9.41
C ARG A 75 -13.24 7.51 9.53
N VAL A 76 -12.98 6.83 8.41
CA VAL A 76 -12.80 5.36 8.39
C VAL A 76 -11.61 4.93 9.25
N TYR A 77 -10.52 5.70 9.23
CA TYR A 77 -9.36 5.45 10.08
C TYR A 77 -9.71 5.46 11.57
N GLY A 78 -10.44 6.47 12.03
CA GLY A 78 -10.80 6.59 13.46
C GLY A 78 -11.56 5.37 13.95
N GLU A 79 -12.56 4.94 13.18
CA GLU A 79 -13.35 3.74 13.49
C GLU A 79 -12.53 2.45 13.41
N LEU A 80 -11.72 2.29 12.35
CA LEU A 80 -10.90 1.10 12.15
C LEU A 80 -9.85 0.95 13.27
N ARG A 81 -9.14 2.04 13.60
CA ARG A 81 -8.12 2.11 14.65
C ARG A 81 -8.72 1.68 15.99
N ALA A 82 -9.81 2.33 16.41
CA ALA A 82 -10.47 2.02 17.68
C ALA A 82 -10.94 0.56 17.74
N LYS A 83 -11.51 0.04 16.63
CA LYS A 83 -11.94 -1.35 16.54
C LYS A 83 -10.79 -2.33 16.63
N MET A 84 -9.66 -2.06 15.98
CA MET A 84 -8.48 -2.94 16.03
C MET A 84 -7.85 -2.94 17.42
N GLU A 85 -7.71 -1.76 18.04
CA GLU A 85 -7.17 -1.63 19.41
C GLU A 85 -8.06 -2.34 20.44
N SER A 86 -9.40 -2.22 20.31
CA SER A 86 -10.33 -2.93 21.21
C SER A 86 -10.22 -4.46 21.15
N LYS A 87 -9.67 -5.00 20.05
CA LYS A 87 -9.42 -6.43 19.84
C LYS A 87 -7.97 -6.84 20.17
N GLY A 88 -7.14 -5.91 20.65
CA GLY A 88 -5.73 -6.15 20.94
C GLY A 88 -4.85 -6.30 19.69
N HIS A 89 -5.33 -5.87 18.52
CA HIS A 89 -4.53 -5.92 17.29
C HIS A 89 -3.64 -4.69 17.17
N VAL A 90 -2.34 -4.93 16.95
CA VAL A 90 -1.34 -3.88 16.76
C VAL A 90 -0.91 -3.86 15.30
N MET A 91 -0.95 -2.68 14.69
CA MET A 91 -0.51 -2.40 13.33
C MET A 91 0.28 -1.08 13.33
N GLY A 92 1.29 -0.98 12.48
CA GLY A 92 2.06 0.26 12.32
C GLY A 92 1.16 1.45 11.99
N SER A 93 1.49 2.64 12.47
CA SER A 93 0.61 3.81 12.28
C SER A 93 0.40 4.18 10.80
N LEU A 94 1.43 4.03 9.95
CA LEU A 94 1.31 4.27 8.51
C LEU A 94 0.54 3.14 7.83
N ASP A 95 0.77 1.89 8.21
CA ASP A 95 0.00 0.74 7.72
C ASP A 95 -1.48 0.86 8.06
N MET A 96 -1.81 1.36 9.26
CA MET A 96 -3.19 1.63 9.66
C MET A 96 -3.84 2.70 8.78
N LEU A 97 -3.10 3.75 8.41
CA LEU A 97 -3.59 4.74 7.46
C LEU A 97 -3.81 4.09 6.08
N ILE A 98 -2.86 3.30 5.58
CA ILE A 98 -3.00 2.61 4.28
C ILE A 98 -4.20 1.65 4.29
N ALA A 99 -4.38 0.87 5.36
CA ALA A 99 -5.51 -0.05 5.55
C ALA A 99 -6.85 0.70 5.53
N ALA A 100 -6.94 1.79 6.29
CA ALA A 100 -8.12 2.65 6.31
C ALA A 100 -8.39 3.29 4.95
N HIS A 101 -7.34 3.68 4.22
CA HIS A 101 -7.47 4.27 2.88
C HIS A 101 -8.07 3.24 1.91
N ALA A 102 -7.53 2.03 1.87
CA ALA A 102 -8.02 0.96 1.02
C ALA A 102 -9.47 0.60 1.37
N LEU A 103 -9.79 0.51 2.66
CA LEU A 103 -11.14 0.23 3.15
C LEU A 103 -12.14 1.32 2.72
N SER A 104 -11.83 2.59 2.98
CA SER A 104 -12.64 3.76 2.60
C SER A 104 -12.94 3.79 1.10
N ARG A 105 -11.93 3.46 0.28
CA ARG A 105 -12.02 3.49 -1.19
C ARG A 105 -12.49 2.17 -1.80
N LYS A 106 -12.87 1.18 -0.98
CA LYS A 106 -13.31 -0.16 -1.39
C LYS A 106 -12.33 -0.82 -2.36
N LYS A 107 -11.03 -0.71 -2.05
CA LYS A 107 -9.94 -1.32 -2.82
C LYS A 107 -9.46 -2.58 -2.12
N THR A 108 -8.98 -3.54 -2.91
CA THR A 108 -8.21 -4.67 -2.37
C THR A 108 -6.81 -4.18 -2.06
N ILE A 109 -6.38 -4.24 -0.80
CA ILE A 109 -4.99 -3.96 -0.44
C ILE A 109 -4.14 -5.16 -0.86
N VAL A 110 -3.02 -4.88 -1.50
CA VAL A 110 -2.00 -5.89 -1.80
C VAL A 110 -0.85 -5.68 -0.84
N THR A 111 -0.57 -6.68 -0.01
CA THR A 111 0.45 -6.64 1.05
C THR A 111 0.92 -8.04 1.38
N ASN A 112 2.15 -8.17 1.88
CA ASN A 112 2.65 -9.41 2.48
C ASN A 112 2.67 -9.34 4.02
N ASP A 113 2.08 -8.30 4.62
CA ASP A 113 1.92 -8.16 6.07
C ASP A 113 0.56 -8.69 6.53
N ASN A 114 0.61 -9.73 7.37
CA ASN A 114 -0.58 -10.38 7.92
C ASN A 114 -1.41 -9.45 8.82
N ALA A 115 -0.85 -8.36 9.34
CA ALA A 115 -1.61 -7.40 10.16
C ALA A 115 -2.82 -6.82 9.42
N PHE A 116 -2.73 -6.64 8.09
CA PHE A 116 -3.83 -6.12 7.27
C PHE A 116 -5.03 -7.07 7.24
N SER A 117 -4.83 -8.38 7.37
CA SER A 117 -5.92 -9.36 7.42
C SER A 117 -6.78 -9.24 8.69
N MET A 118 -6.26 -8.59 9.74
CA MET A 118 -6.99 -8.34 10.98
C MET A 118 -7.99 -7.18 10.86
N ALA A 119 -7.82 -6.31 9.84
CA ALA A 119 -8.72 -5.20 9.56
C ALA A 119 -10.06 -5.72 9.02
N THR A 120 -11.10 -5.71 9.86
CA THR A 120 -12.41 -6.25 9.49
C THR A 120 -13.01 -5.51 8.28
N GLY A 121 -13.35 -6.25 7.22
CA GLY A 121 -13.95 -5.71 6.00
C GLY A 121 -12.95 -5.27 4.92
N LEU A 122 -11.65 -5.32 5.23
CA LEU A 122 -10.60 -5.07 4.25
C LEU A 122 -10.36 -6.32 3.40
N LEU A 123 -10.38 -6.16 2.08
CA LEU A 123 -9.99 -7.22 1.14
C LEU A 123 -8.47 -7.19 1.00
N VAL A 124 -7.81 -8.32 1.25
CA VAL A 124 -6.35 -8.45 1.26
C VAL A 124 -5.91 -9.51 0.28
N GLU A 125 -4.91 -9.20 -0.54
CA GLU A 125 -4.18 -10.16 -1.37
C GLU A 125 -2.69 -10.11 -1.10
N ASP A 126 -2.03 -11.27 -1.14
CA ASP A 126 -0.58 -11.39 -1.08
C ASP A 126 -0.04 -11.89 -2.43
N TRP A 127 0.61 -11.00 -3.18
CA TRP A 127 1.22 -11.33 -4.47
C TRP A 127 2.63 -11.93 -4.36
N THR A 128 3.12 -12.16 -3.15
CA THR A 128 4.42 -12.80 -2.90
C THR A 128 4.32 -14.32 -2.74
N LYS A 129 3.10 -14.87 -2.80
CA LYS A 129 2.79 -16.30 -2.71
C LYS A 129 2.08 -16.77 -3.99
N GLU A 130 2.16 -18.07 -4.26
CA GLU A 130 1.49 -18.72 -5.41
C GLU A 130 -0.02 -18.90 -5.20
#